data_AF-A0A0J6S403-F1
#
_entry.id   AF-A0A0J6S403-F1
#
_cell.length_a   1.000
_cell.length_b   1.000
_cell.length_c   1.000
_cell.angle_alpha   90.00
_cell.angle_beta   90.00
_cell.angle_gamma   90.00
#
_symmetry.space_group_name_H-M   'P 1'
#
loop_
_entity.id
_entity.type
_entity.pdbx_description
1 polymer ?
#
loop_
_entity_poly.entity_id
_entity_poly.type
_entity_poly.pdbx_seq_one_letter_code
_entity_poly.pdbx_strand_id
1 'polypeptide(L)'
;AGARNAIDAKTDATVTDSGLTATGPVSLAANADTAIGASIDAVAASIGGAGAAGVGVAIGVAAATNQIGSEVQATLSGSSLDTTGALSVSALSQQAIKAQVVAASASIGGAGAAGVGAAAAGVGVTNTINSVTRAIIDGDGATGIAAGGVALDASDRLSIRALAGSASLGGAGGGAAGVAVAVGFTLALNTVSGTVEAAIRNADTGVTARSGDVSVTASRAGSIDAAAAAAALTVAGGGAAGVGVSGGGAGASNVILGSVDA
;
A
#
# COMPACT_ATOMS: atom_id res chain seq x y z
N ALA A 1 -18.82 5.75 1.55
CA ALA A 1 -18.38 4.44 1.06
C ALA A 1 -17.01 4.11 1.65
N GLY A 2 -16.67 2.83 1.80
CA GLY A 2 -15.34 2.47 2.28
C GLY A 2 -14.95 1.04 1.98
N ALA A 3 -13.65 0.78 1.90
CA ALA A 3 -13.08 -0.55 1.74
C ALA A 3 -11.92 -0.75 2.72
N ARG A 4 -11.80 -1.97 3.23
CA ARG A 4 -10.66 -2.43 4.01
C ARG A 4 -10.19 -3.75 3.42
N ASN A 5 -8.97 -3.75 2.89
CA ASN A 5 -8.36 -4.93 2.32
C ASN A 5 -7.08 -5.23 3.10
N ALA A 6 -6.92 -6.47 3.54
CA ALA A 6 -5.73 -6.93 4.22
C ALA A 6 -5.33 -8.28 3.63
N ILE A 7 -4.06 -8.42 3.30
CA ILE A 7 -3.45 -9.69 2.93
C ILE A 7 -2.25 -9.89 3.85
N ASP A 8 -2.24 -10.98 4.59
CA ASP A 8 -1.07 -11.47 5.32
C ASP A 8 -0.69 -12.81 4.73
N ALA A 9 0.44 -12.84 4.01
CA ALA A 9 0.89 -14.01 3.27
C ALA A 9 2.26 -14.48 3.77
N LYS A 10 2.41 -15.80 3.91
CA LYS A 10 3.68 -16.46 4.20
C LYS A 10 4.00 -17.46 3.09
N THR A 11 5.23 -17.43 2.58
CA THR A 11 5.72 -18.39 1.58
C THR A 11 7.09 -18.88 2.00
N ASP A 12 7.15 -20.15 2.38
CA ASP A 12 8.36 -20.80 2.87
C ASP A 12 8.78 -21.92 1.91
N ALA A 13 10.07 -21.93 1.56
CA ALA A 13 10.73 -23.05 0.92
C ALA A 13 11.87 -23.50 1.83
N THR A 14 11.77 -24.68 2.42
CA THR A 14 12.72 -25.14 3.44
C THR A 14 13.26 -26.54 3.17
N VAL A 15 14.53 -26.73 3.51
CA VAL A 15 15.15 -28.05 3.70
C VAL A 15 15.76 -28.05 5.09
N THR A 16 15.37 -29.03 5.92
CA THR A 16 15.79 -29.10 7.33
C THR A 16 16.40 -30.46 7.63
N ASP A 17 17.53 -30.47 8.34
CA ASP A 17 18.19 -31.67 8.88
C ASP A 17 18.33 -32.82 7.86
N SER A 18 18.70 -32.48 6.63
CA SER A 18 18.72 -33.41 5.50
C SER A 18 20.12 -33.66 4.93
N GLY A 19 20.32 -34.83 4.33
CA GLY A 19 21.49 -35.15 3.50
C GLY A 19 21.08 -35.26 2.04
N LEU A 20 21.42 -34.25 1.24
CA LEU A 20 21.05 -34.15 -0.17
C LEU A 20 22.20 -34.57 -1.07
N THR A 21 21.93 -35.36 -2.10
CA THR A 21 22.89 -35.69 -3.16
C THR A 21 22.24 -35.53 -4.52
N ALA A 22 22.85 -34.77 -5.42
CA ALA A 22 22.34 -34.53 -6.77
C ALA A 22 23.47 -34.46 -7.80
N THR A 23 23.20 -34.82 -9.05
CA THR A 23 24.15 -34.66 -10.18
C THR A 23 23.89 -33.40 -11.01
N GLY A 24 22.84 -32.65 -10.68
CA GLY A 24 22.41 -31.43 -11.37
C GLY A 24 22.14 -30.26 -10.42
N PRO A 25 21.72 -29.10 -10.93
CA PRO A 25 21.46 -27.93 -10.10
C PRO A 25 20.36 -28.20 -9.07
N VAL A 26 20.51 -27.61 -7.88
CA VAL A 26 19.54 -27.64 -6.79
C VAL A 26 19.03 -26.22 -6.57
N SER A 27 17.72 -26.04 -6.62
CA SER A 27 17.07 -24.73 -6.46
C SER A 27 16.04 -24.80 -5.34
N LEU A 28 16.19 -23.93 -4.35
CA LEU A 28 15.22 -23.66 -3.31
C LEU A 28 14.68 -22.24 -3.52
N ALA A 29 13.45 -22.12 -3.97
CA ALA A 29 12.86 -20.83 -4.35
C ALA A 29 11.54 -20.58 -3.63
N ALA A 30 11.43 -19.43 -2.97
CA ALA A 30 10.20 -18.92 -2.38
C ALA A 30 9.83 -17.61 -3.08
N ASN A 31 8.69 -17.60 -3.76
CA ASN A 31 8.24 -16.44 -4.53
C ASN A 31 6.84 -16.03 -4.07
N ALA A 32 6.66 -14.78 -3.68
CA ALA A 32 5.35 -14.20 -3.41
C ALA A 32 5.11 -12.98 -4.31
N ASP A 33 3.99 -13.02 -5.02
CA ASP A 33 3.43 -11.88 -5.76
C ASP A 33 2.06 -11.59 -5.17
N THR A 34 1.87 -10.40 -4.61
CA THR A 34 0.61 -10.03 -3.98
C THR A 34 0.26 -8.58 -4.30
N ALA A 35 -1.01 -8.38 -4.64
CA ALA A 35 -1.50 -7.09 -5.08
C ALA A 35 -2.88 -6.78 -4.50
N ILE A 36 -3.09 -5.53 -4.11
CA ILE A 36 -4.41 -4.99 -3.75
C ILE A 36 -4.79 -3.89 -4.74
N GLY A 37 -5.97 -4.04 -5.34
CA GLY A 37 -6.64 -2.99 -6.09
C GLY A 37 -7.86 -2.48 -5.31
N ALA A 38 -7.90 -1.19 -5.01
CA ALA A 38 -9.04 -0.55 -4.35
C ALA A 38 -9.53 0.64 -5.19
N SER A 39 -10.78 0.59 -5.63
CA SER A 39 -11.47 1.69 -6.32
C SER A 39 -12.73 2.04 -5.53
N ILE A 40 -12.85 3.28 -5.09
CA ILE A 40 -14.01 3.73 -4.34
C ILE A 40 -14.46 5.08 -4.86
N ASP A 41 -15.72 5.15 -5.27
CA ASP A 41 -16.38 6.38 -5.65
C ASP A 41 -17.54 6.63 -4.67
N ALA A 42 -17.54 7.79 -4.01
CA ALA A 42 -18.64 8.25 -3.19
C ALA A 42 -19.22 9.51 -3.80
N VAL A 43 -20.48 9.46 -4.22
CA VAL A 43 -21.18 10.63 -4.77
C VAL A 43 -22.39 10.93 -3.91
N ALA A 44 -22.52 12.18 -3.47
CA ALA A 44 -23.69 12.69 -2.77
C ALA A 44 -24.24 13.91 -3.50
N ALA A 45 -25.57 14.03 -3.55
CA ALA A 45 -26.27 15.17 -4.14
C ALA A 45 -27.45 15.57 -3.25
N SER A 46 -27.72 16.88 -3.16
CA SER A 46 -28.89 17.41 -2.44
C SER A 46 -29.46 18.69 -3.06
N ILE A 47 -30.76 18.90 -2.88
CA ILE A 47 -31.51 20.09 -3.32
C ILE A 47 -32.54 20.41 -2.21
N GLY A 48 -32.69 21.68 -1.82
CA GLY A 48 -33.52 22.12 -0.69
C GLY A 48 -35.02 22.34 -1.00
N GLY A 49 -35.84 22.38 0.07
CA GLY A 49 -37.30 22.55 -0.02
C GLY A 49 -37.79 23.95 -0.43
N ALA A 50 -39.01 24.03 -0.95
CA ALA A 50 -39.66 25.27 -1.44
C ALA A 50 -40.46 26.05 -0.37
N GLY A 51 -40.31 25.68 0.91
CA GLY A 51 -40.95 26.39 2.02
C GLY A 51 -40.24 27.70 2.37
N ALA A 52 -40.71 28.39 3.42
CA ALA A 52 -40.11 29.65 3.87
C ALA A 52 -38.60 29.53 4.19
N ALA A 53 -38.12 28.33 4.53
CA ALA A 53 -36.71 28.01 4.58
C ALA A 53 -36.41 26.73 3.75
N GLY A 54 -35.37 26.79 2.93
CA GLY A 54 -34.89 25.66 2.13
C GLY A 54 -33.47 25.24 2.53
N VAL A 55 -33.30 24.00 2.97
CA VAL A 55 -31.99 23.46 3.40
C VAL A 55 -31.58 22.28 2.51
N GLY A 56 -30.41 22.39 1.87
CA GLY A 56 -29.74 21.31 1.16
C GLY A 56 -28.44 20.93 1.87
N VAL A 57 -28.26 19.64 2.19
CA VAL A 57 -27.04 19.11 2.79
C VAL A 57 -26.58 17.87 2.01
N ALA A 58 -25.34 17.90 1.53
CA ALA A 58 -24.70 16.74 0.93
C ALA A 58 -23.34 16.44 1.56
N ILE A 59 -23.10 15.17 1.84
CA ILE A 59 -21.85 14.69 2.46
C ILE A 59 -21.38 13.46 1.69
N GLY A 60 -20.29 13.62 0.95
CA GLY A 60 -19.60 12.53 0.28
C GLY A 60 -18.36 12.16 1.07
N VAL A 61 -18.29 10.94 1.61
CA VAL A 61 -17.07 10.43 2.27
C VAL A 61 -16.68 9.10 1.68
N ALA A 62 -15.41 8.99 1.29
CA ALA A 62 -14.80 7.75 0.83
C ALA A 62 -13.54 7.45 1.63
N ALA A 63 -13.36 6.19 2.02
CA ALA A 63 -12.15 5.77 2.72
C ALA A 63 -11.66 4.40 2.25
N ALA A 64 -10.36 4.27 1.96
CA ALA A 64 -9.73 2.99 1.70
C ALA A 64 -8.59 2.75 2.69
N THR A 65 -8.53 1.55 3.25
CA THR A 65 -7.37 1.07 4.01
C THR A 65 -6.91 -0.24 3.40
N ASN A 66 -5.69 -0.25 2.88
CA ASN A 66 -5.11 -1.42 2.23
C ASN A 66 -3.82 -1.80 2.96
N GLN A 67 -3.70 -3.06 3.35
CA GLN A 67 -2.53 -3.57 4.05
C GLN A 67 -2.05 -4.86 3.38
N ILE A 68 -0.74 -4.92 3.12
CA ILE A 68 -0.06 -6.14 2.74
C ILE A 68 1.02 -6.43 3.79
N GLY A 69 0.90 -7.56 4.47
CA GLY A 69 1.97 -8.23 5.18
C GLY A 69 2.47 -9.41 4.35
N SER A 70 3.79 -9.49 4.14
CA SER A 70 4.39 -10.62 3.43
C SER A 70 5.65 -11.09 4.10
N GLU A 71 5.75 -12.40 4.30
CA GLU A 71 6.97 -13.07 4.71
C GLU A 71 7.34 -14.12 3.66
N VAL A 72 8.51 -13.98 3.06
CA VAL A 72 9.04 -14.87 2.03
C VAL A 72 10.39 -15.39 2.48
N GLN A 73 10.49 -16.70 2.64
CA GLN A 73 11.69 -17.31 3.18
C GLN A 73 12.09 -18.55 2.37
N ALA A 74 13.34 -18.55 1.89
CA ALA A 74 14.01 -19.73 1.40
C ALA A 74 15.15 -20.07 2.35
N THR A 75 15.08 -21.23 3.01
CA THR A 75 16.05 -21.62 4.05
C THR A 75 16.56 -23.04 3.88
N LEU A 76 17.88 -23.20 3.84
CA LEU A 76 18.55 -24.48 4.09
C LEU A 76 19.01 -24.49 5.55
N SER A 77 18.49 -25.40 6.37
CA SER A 77 18.75 -25.43 7.81
C SER A 77 19.37 -26.76 8.23
N GLY A 78 20.53 -26.73 8.88
CA GLY A 78 21.19 -27.93 9.41
C GLY A 78 21.40 -29.04 8.39
N SER A 79 21.44 -28.70 7.10
CA SER A 79 21.35 -29.67 6.00
C SER A 79 22.65 -29.71 5.23
N SER A 80 23.08 -30.92 4.91
CA SER A 80 24.22 -31.18 4.04
C SER A 80 23.78 -31.36 2.60
N LEU A 81 24.63 -30.93 1.67
CA LEU A 81 24.37 -31.02 0.24
C LEU A 81 25.64 -31.37 -0.52
N ASP A 82 25.58 -32.41 -1.34
CA ASP A 82 26.58 -32.73 -2.34
C ASP A 82 25.98 -32.66 -3.75
N THR A 83 26.37 -31.67 -4.54
CA THR A 83 25.98 -31.59 -5.95
C THR A 83 27.08 -31.11 -6.90
N THR A 84 27.15 -31.71 -8.09
CA THR A 84 28.01 -31.22 -9.18
C THR A 84 27.44 -29.98 -9.87
N GLY A 85 26.14 -29.69 -9.71
CA GLY A 85 25.48 -28.49 -10.23
C GLY A 85 25.47 -27.33 -9.23
N ALA A 86 24.94 -26.16 -9.63
CA ALA A 86 24.84 -25.01 -8.73
C ALA A 86 23.74 -25.19 -7.67
N LEU A 87 23.97 -24.65 -6.47
CA LEU A 87 22.96 -24.43 -5.44
C LEU A 87 22.45 -22.99 -5.54
N SER A 88 21.14 -22.83 -5.68
CA SER A 88 20.45 -21.54 -5.64
C SER A 88 19.43 -21.53 -4.50
N VAL A 89 19.56 -20.57 -3.59
CA VAL A 89 18.56 -20.28 -2.54
C VAL A 89 18.02 -18.89 -2.79
N SER A 90 16.77 -18.77 -3.23
CA SER A 90 16.19 -17.49 -3.66
C SER A 90 14.87 -17.20 -2.97
N ALA A 91 14.74 -15.98 -2.47
CA ALA A 91 13.51 -15.44 -1.91
C ALA A 91 13.15 -14.13 -2.63
N LEU A 92 11.99 -14.12 -3.28
CA LEU A 92 11.49 -12.98 -4.04
C LEU A 92 10.13 -12.54 -3.52
N SER A 93 10.06 -11.33 -2.99
CA SER A 93 8.80 -10.66 -2.62
C SER A 93 8.49 -9.53 -3.59
N GLN A 94 7.29 -9.56 -4.18
CA GLN A 94 6.76 -8.53 -5.05
C GLN A 94 5.39 -8.10 -4.55
N GLN A 95 5.28 -6.84 -4.11
CA GLN A 95 4.06 -6.32 -3.50
C GLN A 95 3.62 -5.03 -4.16
N ALA A 96 2.31 -4.94 -4.45
CA ALA A 96 1.73 -3.76 -5.07
C ALA A 96 0.39 -3.36 -4.45
N ILE A 97 0.24 -2.07 -4.13
CA ILE A 97 -1.06 -1.49 -3.81
C ILE A 97 -1.40 -0.41 -4.83
N LYS A 98 -2.59 -0.52 -5.44
CA LYS A 98 -3.18 0.54 -6.27
C LYS A 98 -4.51 0.97 -5.66
N ALA A 99 -4.55 2.19 -5.14
CA ALA A 99 -5.73 2.78 -4.52
C ALA A 99 -6.17 4.02 -5.30
N GLN A 100 -7.44 4.05 -5.71
CA GLN A 100 -8.10 5.20 -6.33
C GLN A 100 -9.37 5.49 -5.54
N VAL A 101 -9.42 6.63 -4.85
CA VAL A 101 -10.53 6.98 -3.98
C VAL A 101 -10.98 8.40 -4.28
N VAL A 102 -12.23 8.51 -4.70
CA VAL A 102 -12.84 9.79 -5.04
C VAL A 102 -14.12 9.99 -4.23
N ALA A 103 -14.25 11.19 -3.67
CA ALA A 103 -15.50 11.63 -3.08
C ALA A 103 -15.97 12.93 -3.76
N ALA A 104 -17.18 12.92 -4.27
CA ALA A 104 -17.86 14.09 -4.78
C ALA A 104 -19.10 14.38 -3.95
N SER A 105 -19.33 15.65 -3.66
CA SER A 105 -20.50 16.13 -2.96
C SER A 105 -21.05 17.36 -3.66
N ALA A 106 -22.38 17.44 -3.80
CA ALA A 106 -23.06 18.59 -4.36
C ALA A 106 -24.31 18.96 -3.54
N SER A 107 -24.52 20.24 -3.23
CA SER A 107 -25.73 20.73 -2.55
C SER A 107 -26.25 22.03 -3.17
N ILE A 108 -27.55 22.30 -3.01
CA ILE A 108 -28.22 23.55 -3.40
C ILE A 108 -29.34 23.86 -2.37
N GLY A 109 -29.45 25.10 -1.86
CA GLY A 109 -30.43 25.55 -0.85
C GLY A 109 -31.53 26.42 -1.44
N GLY A 110 -32.79 26.15 -1.05
CA GLY A 110 -34.01 26.50 -1.80
C GLY A 110 -34.58 27.92 -1.66
N ALA A 111 -35.38 28.35 -2.63
CA ALA A 111 -35.78 29.73 -2.93
C ALA A 111 -36.76 30.44 -1.95
N GLY A 112 -36.90 29.94 -0.72
CA GLY A 112 -37.71 30.57 0.34
C GLY A 112 -37.10 31.86 0.89
N ALA A 113 -37.66 32.41 1.97
CA ALA A 113 -37.09 33.59 2.63
C ALA A 113 -35.62 33.35 3.08
N ALA A 114 -35.29 32.11 3.49
CA ALA A 114 -33.94 31.70 3.83
C ALA A 114 -33.49 30.44 3.06
N GLY A 115 -32.27 30.48 2.51
CA GLY A 115 -31.63 29.34 1.85
C GLY A 115 -30.36 28.89 2.58
N VAL A 116 -30.21 27.59 2.82
CA VAL A 116 -28.98 27.00 3.37
C VAL A 116 -28.47 25.87 2.49
N GLY A 117 -27.18 25.94 2.16
CA GLY A 117 -26.46 24.98 1.35
C GLY A 117 -25.20 24.50 2.01
N ALA A 118 -25.14 23.24 2.43
CA ALA A 118 -23.94 22.67 3.02
C ALA A 118 -23.44 21.49 2.17
N ALA A 119 -22.17 21.52 1.79
CA ALA A 119 -21.52 20.42 1.11
C ALA A 119 -20.19 20.08 1.79
N ALA A 120 -19.98 18.79 2.03
CA ALA A 120 -18.70 18.27 2.48
C ALA A 120 -18.27 17.07 1.63
N ALA A 121 -17.01 17.06 1.22
CA ALA A 121 -16.36 15.93 0.58
C ALA A 121 -15.08 15.55 1.34
N GLY A 122 -14.94 14.27 1.67
CA GLY A 122 -13.82 13.75 2.45
C GLY A 122 -13.26 12.48 1.85
N VAL A 123 -11.94 12.43 1.65
CA VAL A 123 -11.23 11.22 1.25
C VAL A 123 -10.10 10.90 2.22
N GLY A 124 -10.06 9.66 2.69
CA GLY A 124 -8.94 9.10 3.43
C GLY A 124 -8.43 7.82 2.76
N VAL A 125 -7.16 7.80 2.39
CA VAL A 125 -6.50 6.60 1.85
C VAL A 125 -5.31 6.28 2.71
N THR A 126 -5.26 5.04 3.21
CA THR A 126 -4.10 4.52 3.92
C THR A 126 -3.64 3.24 3.25
N ASN A 127 -2.39 3.20 2.78
CA ASN A 127 -1.79 2.03 2.19
C ASN A 127 -0.52 1.67 2.96
N THR A 128 -0.44 0.44 3.45
CA THR A 128 0.72 -0.06 4.18
C THR A 128 1.21 -1.35 3.57
N ILE A 129 2.50 -1.42 3.24
CA ILE A 129 3.17 -2.67 2.88
C ILE A 129 4.27 -2.95 3.89
N ASN A 130 4.25 -4.15 4.48
CA ASN A 130 5.31 -4.67 5.32
C ASN A 130 5.79 -6.01 4.73
N SER A 131 7.08 -6.11 4.41
CA SER A 131 7.67 -7.29 3.77
C SER A 131 8.91 -7.76 4.53
N VAL A 132 9.03 -9.07 4.74
CA VAL A 132 10.25 -9.72 5.24
C VAL A 132 10.67 -10.75 4.21
N THR A 133 11.86 -10.58 3.62
CA THR A 133 12.38 -11.47 2.57
C THR A 133 13.72 -12.03 3.00
N ARG A 134 13.84 -13.36 3.07
CA ARG A 134 15.02 -14.06 3.63
C ARG A 134 15.48 -15.19 2.72
N ALA A 135 16.74 -15.16 2.29
CA ALA A 135 17.41 -16.29 1.64
C ALA A 135 18.59 -16.73 2.51
N ILE A 136 18.44 -17.83 3.24
CA ILE A 136 19.37 -18.17 4.33
C ILE A 136 19.87 -19.61 4.19
N ILE A 137 21.17 -19.80 4.43
CA ILE A 137 21.73 -21.08 4.83
C ILE A 137 22.07 -20.95 6.31
N ASP A 138 21.44 -21.74 7.16
CA ASP A 138 21.63 -21.75 8.62
C ASP A 138 22.03 -23.14 9.09
N GLY A 139 23.33 -23.40 9.13
CA GLY A 139 23.87 -24.74 9.34
C GLY A 139 24.04 -25.51 8.03
N ASP A 140 25.09 -26.32 7.99
CA ASP A 140 25.55 -27.05 6.80
C ASP A 140 25.54 -28.58 7.00
N GLY A 141 24.93 -29.04 8.09
CA GLY A 141 24.78 -30.45 8.41
C GLY A 141 26.11 -31.16 8.66
N ALA A 142 26.07 -32.49 8.75
CA ALA A 142 27.23 -33.28 9.17
C ALA A 142 28.37 -33.36 8.14
N THR A 143 28.08 -33.14 6.85
CA THR A 143 29.07 -33.26 5.77
C THR A 143 29.31 -31.96 5.00
N GLY A 144 28.75 -30.84 5.46
CA GLY A 144 28.86 -29.54 4.81
C GLY A 144 28.03 -29.40 3.52
N ILE A 145 28.22 -28.27 2.85
CA ILE A 145 27.60 -27.94 1.57
C ILE A 145 28.69 -27.85 0.49
N ALA A 146 28.64 -28.73 -0.50
CA ALA A 146 29.51 -28.72 -1.66
C ALA A 146 28.66 -28.66 -2.95
N ALA A 147 28.81 -27.60 -3.72
CA ALA A 147 28.06 -27.37 -4.96
C ALA A 147 28.99 -26.90 -6.09
N GLY A 148 28.55 -26.95 -7.36
CA GLY A 148 29.26 -26.34 -8.49
C GLY A 148 29.52 -24.84 -8.27
N GLY A 149 28.49 -24.12 -7.82
CA GLY A 149 28.53 -22.75 -7.31
C GLY A 149 27.40 -22.56 -6.30
N VAL A 150 27.47 -21.54 -5.44
CA VAL A 150 26.46 -21.26 -4.41
C VAL A 150 25.97 -19.83 -4.58
N ALA A 151 24.66 -19.65 -4.71
CA ALA A 151 24.03 -18.34 -4.82
C ALA A 151 22.87 -18.22 -3.84
N LEU A 152 22.92 -17.18 -3.00
CA LEU A 152 21.81 -16.75 -2.17
C LEU A 152 21.33 -15.40 -2.70
N ASP A 153 20.04 -15.30 -3.04
CA ASP A 153 19.42 -14.07 -3.54
C ASP A 153 18.14 -13.77 -2.77
N ALA A 154 18.15 -12.67 -2.01
CA ALA A 154 16.96 -12.11 -1.39
C ALA A 154 16.59 -10.79 -2.08
N SER A 155 15.40 -10.71 -2.66
CA SER A 155 14.94 -9.54 -3.41
C SER A 155 13.54 -9.11 -2.98
N ASP A 156 13.38 -7.84 -2.66
CA ASP A 156 12.10 -7.24 -2.26
C ASP A 156 11.75 -6.04 -3.15
N ARG A 157 10.60 -6.10 -3.83
CA ARG A 157 10.10 -5.04 -4.73
C ARG A 157 8.72 -4.60 -4.30
N LEU A 158 8.61 -3.38 -3.79
CA LEU A 158 7.39 -2.86 -3.18
C LEU A 158 6.94 -1.60 -3.91
N SER A 159 5.66 -1.52 -4.27
CA SER A 159 5.10 -0.34 -4.93
C SER A 159 3.75 0.07 -4.37
N ILE A 160 3.56 1.38 -4.16
CA ILE A 160 2.25 1.96 -3.85
C ILE A 160 1.92 3.04 -4.87
N ARG A 161 0.73 2.95 -5.46
CA ARG A 161 0.10 4.01 -6.25
C ARG A 161 -1.20 4.45 -5.59
N ALA A 162 -1.27 5.70 -5.15
CA ALA A 162 -2.43 6.23 -4.43
C ALA A 162 -2.94 7.53 -5.05
N LEU A 163 -4.13 7.48 -5.65
CA LEU A 163 -4.83 8.67 -6.14
C LEU A 163 -6.04 8.93 -5.25
N ALA A 164 -6.02 10.07 -4.57
CA ALA A 164 -7.07 10.49 -3.66
C ALA A 164 -7.61 11.86 -4.11
N GLY A 165 -8.93 11.99 -4.22
CA GLY A 165 -9.57 13.20 -4.74
C GLY A 165 -10.88 13.51 -4.04
N SER A 166 -11.02 14.71 -3.49
CA SER A 166 -12.32 15.18 -3.00
C SER A 166 -12.77 16.42 -3.77
N ALA A 167 -14.06 16.49 -4.04
CA ALA A 167 -14.70 17.66 -4.64
C ALA A 167 -16.00 17.95 -3.89
N SER A 168 -16.09 19.13 -3.30
CA SER A 168 -17.29 19.61 -2.62
C SER A 168 -17.87 20.79 -3.36
N LEU A 169 -19.19 20.79 -3.53
CA LEU A 169 -19.91 21.88 -4.17
C LEU A 169 -21.13 22.25 -3.33
N GLY A 170 -21.08 23.36 -2.61
CA GLY A 170 -22.18 23.93 -1.84
C GLY A 170 -22.92 24.99 -2.64
N GLY A 171 -24.22 25.07 -2.47
CA GLY A 171 -25.07 26.05 -3.15
C GLY A 171 -26.25 26.47 -2.29
N ALA A 172 -26.66 27.73 -2.30
CA ALA A 172 -27.75 28.27 -1.52
C ALA A 172 -28.37 29.47 -2.24
N GLY A 173 -29.66 29.69 -2.05
CA GLY A 173 -30.36 30.87 -2.51
C GLY A 173 -31.60 31.08 -1.64
N GLY A 174 -31.90 32.31 -1.26
CA GLY A 174 -33.14 32.68 -0.59
C GLY A 174 -33.72 33.96 -1.19
N GLY A 175 -34.72 34.54 -0.52
CA GLY A 175 -35.27 35.87 -0.82
C GLY A 175 -34.80 36.98 0.13
N ALA A 176 -34.35 36.63 1.35
CA ALA A 176 -33.81 37.58 2.33
C ALA A 176 -32.40 37.18 2.82
N ALA A 177 -32.14 35.89 3.03
CA ALA A 177 -30.85 35.42 3.52
C ALA A 177 -30.38 34.12 2.86
N GLY A 178 -29.07 34.03 2.60
CA GLY A 178 -28.42 32.82 2.08
C GLY A 178 -27.17 32.45 2.86
N VAL A 179 -27.04 31.19 3.25
CA VAL A 179 -25.82 30.64 3.89
C VAL A 179 -25.32 29.43 3.13
N ALA A 180 -24.04 29.45 2.75
CA ALA A 180 -23.41 28.32 2.10
C ALA A 180 -22.06 27.95 2.73
N VAL A 181 -21.85 26.65 2.87
CA VAL A 181 -20.62 26.05 3.41
C VAL A 181 -20.15 24.95 2.47
N ALA A 182 -18.89 25.00 2.06
CA ALA A 182 -18.26 23.94 1.29
C ALA A 182 -16.91 23.54 1.89
N VAL A 183 -16.76 22.25 2.22
CA VAL A 183 -15.50 21.70 2.72
C VAL A 183 -15.03 20.54 1.86
N GLY A 184 -13.78 20.58 1.43
CA GLY A 184 -13.11 19.48 0.73
C GLY A 184 -11.86 19.07 1.50
N PHE A 185 -11.73 17.79 1.86
CA PHE A 185 -10.54 17.29 2.52
C PHE A 185 -10.08 15.96 1.93
N THR A 186 -8.77 15.85 1.67
CA THR A 186 -8.16 14.64 1.14
C THR A 186 -6.86 14.34 1.87
N LEU A 187 -6.71 13.10 2.35
CA LEU A 187 -5.47 12.61 2.92
C LEU A 187 -5.10 11.26 2.31
N ALA A 188 -3.85 11.17 1.83
CA ALA A 188 -3.24 9.92 1.39
C ALA A 188 -2.00 9.63 2.26
N LEU A 189 -2.04 8.53 3.01
CA LEU A 189 -0.94 8.06 3.86
C LEU A 189 -0.42 6.73 3.30
N ASN A 190 0.84 6.72 2.88
CA ASN A 190 1.46 5.55 2.27
C ASN A 190 2.74 5.21 2.99
N THR A 191 2.83 3.98 3.48
CA THR A 191 4.00 3.48 4.19
C THR A 191 4.46 2.17 3.58
N VAL A 192 5.74 2.11 3.25
CA VAL A 192 6.43 0.88 2.83
C VAL A 192 7.51 0.59 3.86
N SER A 193 7.49 -0.59 4.46
CA SER A 193 8.48 -1.06 5.43
C SER A 193 8.90 -2.49 5.11
N GLY A 194 10.08 -2.89 5.55
CA GLY A 194 10.50 -4.27 5.39
C GLY A 194 11.99 -4.51 5.57
N THR A 195 12.35 -5.78 5.59
CA THR A 195 13.70 -6.27 5.84
C THR A 195 14.05 -7.30 4.79
N VAL A 196 15.21 -7.12 4.16
CA VAL A 196 15.77 -8.09 3.20
C VAL A 196 17.07 -8.62 3.75
N GLU A 197 17.20 -9.93 3.78
CA GLU A 197 18.36 -10.60 4.36
C GLU A 197 18.77 -11.79 3.50
N ALA A 198 20.01 -11.78 3.04
CA ALA A 198 20.66 -12.97 2.50
C ALA A 198 21.83 -13.32 3.43
N ALA A 199 21.97 -14.57 3.86
CA ALA A 199 23.03 -14.91 4.81
C ALA A 199 23.42 -16.38 4.79
N ILE A 200 24.71 -16.65 5.04
CA ILE A 200 25.22 -17.97 5.41
C ILE A 200 25.64 -17.90 6.87
N ARG A 201 25.08 -18.75 7.72
CA ARG A 201 25.29 -18.79 9.17
C ARG A 201 25.57 -20.20 9.63
N ASN A 202 26.30 -20.32 10.74
CA ASN A 202 26.55 -21.58 11.44
C ASN A 202 27.08 -22.70 10.53
N ALA A 203 27.83 -22.35 9.47
CA ALA A 203 28.39 -23.28 8.51
C ALA A 203 29.77 -23.78 8.97
N ASP A 204 29.76 -24.57 10.04
CA ASP A 204 30.97 -25.00 10.74
C ASP A 204 31.81 -26.01 9.93
N THR A 205 31.16 -26.82 9.10
CA THR A 205 31.81 -27.83 8.23
C THR A 205 32.31 -27.21 6.90
N GLY A 206 31.69 -26.12 6.46
CA GLY A 206 32.02 -25.29 5.30
C GLY A 206 30.96 -25.30 4.20
N VAL A 207 30.88 -24.16 3.51
CA VAL A 207 30.19 -24.00 2.21
C VAL A 207 31.23 -23.85 1.11
N THR A 208 31.32 -24.84 0.22
CA THR A 208 32.34 -24.93 -0.83
C THR A 208 31.72 -24.89 -2.22
N ALA A 209 32.18 -23.96 -3.05
CA ALA A 209 31.93 -23.98 -4.49
C ALA A 209 33.07 -24.72 -5.21
N ARG A 210 32.74 -25.67 -6.08
CA ARG A 210 33.69 -26.55 -6.78
C ARG A 210 34.31 -25.91 -8.01
N SER A 211 33.53 -25.13 -8.75
CA SER A 211 33.95 -24.55 -10.03
C SER A 211 33.48 -23.10 -10.26
N GLY A 212 32.52 -22.63 -9.48
CA GLY A 212 32.03 -21.25 -9.47
C GLY A 212 32.28 -20.55 -8.13
N ASP A 213 31.53 -19.48 -7.90
CA ASP A 213 31.66 -18.65 -6.69
C ASP A 213 30.63 -19.01 -5.61
N VAL A 214 30.87 -18.51 -4.40
CA VAL A 214 29.86 -18.36 -3.35
C VAL A 214 29.42 -16.90 -3.35
N SER A 215 28.16 -16.64 -3.66
CA SER A 215 27.58 -15.29 -3.75
C SER A 215 26.39 -15.16 -2.82
N VAL A 216 26.32 -14.02 -2.12
CA VAL A 216 25.22 -13.67 -1.21
C VAL A 216 24.78 -12.26 -1.58
N THR A 217 23.54 -12.12 -2.04
CA THR A 217 23.00 -10.85 -2.54
C THR A 217 21.67 -10.58 -1.88
N ALA A 218 21.54 -9.38 -1.30
CA ALA A 218 20.29 -8.85 -0.81
C ALA A 218 19.99 -7.52 -1.53
N SER A 219 18.77 -7.35 -2.02
CA SER A 219 18.35 -6.14 -2.71
C SER A 219 16.91 -5.73 -2.37
N ARG A 220 16.68 -4.42 -2.26
CA ARG A 220 15.39 -3.83 -1.95
C ARG A 220 15.11 -2.64 -2.84
N ALA A 221 13.93 -2.61 -3.45
CA ALA A 221 13.44 -1.47 -4.22
C ALA A 221 12.01 -1.13 -3.78
N GLY A 222 11.83 0.04 -3.15
CA GLY A 222 10.53 0.57 -2.75
C GLY A 222 10.19 1.83 -3.55
N SER A 223 8.94 1.95 -4.02
CA SER A 223 8.44 3.13 -4.71
C SER A 223 7.05 3.51 -4.21
N ILE A 224 6.82 4.82 -4.04
CA ILE A 224 5.50 5.36 -3.71
C ILE A 224 5.22 6.54 -4.64
N ASP A 225 4.13 6.44 -5.38
CA ASP A 225 3.56 7.52 -6.17
C ASP A 225 2.16 7.85 -5.62
N ALA A 226 2.02 9.05 -5.06
CA ALA A 226 0.80 9.45 -4.40
C ALA A 226 0.41 10.88 -4.74
N ALA A 227 -0.85 11.06 -5.11
CA ALA A 227 -1.45 12.35 -5.38
C ALA A 227 -2.72 12.53 -4.53
N ALA A 228 -2.81 13.68 -3.87
CA ALA A 228 -3.98 14.10 -3.12
C ALA A 228 -4.47 15.45 -3.68
N ALA A 229 -5.74 15.51 -4.06
CA ALA A 229 -6.37 16.75 -4.48
C ALA A 229 -7.67 16.97 -3.70
N ALA A 230 -7.93 18.21 -3.32
CA ALA A 230 -9.17 18.61 -2.68
C ALA A 230 -9.67 19.90 -3.33
N ALA A 231 -10.95 19.90 -3.70
CA ALA A 231 -11.64 21.07 -4.20
C ALA A 231 -12.85 21.35 -3.31
N ALA A 232 -13.09 22.63 -3.04
CA ALA A 232 -14.27 23.10 -2.35
C ALA A 232 -14.80 24.33 -3.07
N LEU A 233 -16.06 24.30 -3.46
CA LEU A 233 -16.75 25.41 -4.07
C LEU A 233 -18.07 25.64 -3.34
N THR A 234 -18.39 26.88 -3.00
CA THR A 234 -19.56 27.29 -2.22
C THR A 234 -20.34 28.31 -3.04
N VAL A 235 -21.65 28.43 -2.88
CA VAL A 235 -22.44 29.52 -3.47
C VAL A 235 -23.60 29.87 -2.56
N ALA A 236 -23.83 31.15 -2.25
CA ALA A 236 -24.95 31.63 -1.45
C ALA A 236 -25.70 32.78 -2.14
N GLY A 237 -27.04 32.84 -2.04
CA GLY A 237 -27.89 33.90 -2.63
C GLY A 237 -28.96 34.39 -1.65
N GLY A 238 -29.29 35.69 -1.66
CA GLY A 238 -29.75 36.38 -0.45
C GLY A 238 -30.96 37.31 -0.57
N GLY A 239 -30.73 38.58 -0.18
CA GLY A 239 -31.61 39.76 -0.19
C GLY A 239 -31.02 40.88 0.67
N ALA A 240 -30.98 40.66 1.99
CA ALA A 240 -30.32 41.52 2.98
C ALA A 240 -28.99 40.95 3.49
N ALA A 241 -28.80 39.62 3.43
CA ALA A 241 -27.58 38.97 3.90
C ALA A 241 -27.20 37.73 3.07
N GLY A 242 -25.91 37.56 2.82
CA GLY A 242 -25.35 36.39 2.16
C GLY A 242 -23.99 36.05 2.75
N VAL A 243 -23.81 34.79 3.19
CA VAL A 243 -22.54 34.30 3.74
C VAL A 243 -22.15 33.01 3.04
N GLY A 244 -20.98 33.03 2.40
CA GLY A 244 -20.37 31.86 1.80
C GLY A 244 -19.00 31.60 2.42
N VAL A 245 -18.77 30.37 2.86
CA VAL A 245 -17.45 29.91 3.33
C VAL A 245 -17.05 28.67 2.56
N SER A 246 -15.82 28.64 2.08
CA SER A 246 -15.20 27.44 1.51
C SER A 246 -13.81 27.21 2.10
N GLY A 247 -13.46 25.93 2.24
CA GLY A 247 -12.16 25.50 2.73
C GLY A 247 -11.75 24.16 2.14
N GLY A 248 -10.54 24.09 1.62
CA GLY A 248 -9.96 22.89 1.02
C GLY A 248 -8.62 22.54 1.67
N GLY A 249 -8.35 21.24 1.84
CA GLY A 249 -7.05 20.76 2.30
C GLY A 249 -6.71 19.40 1.69
N ALA A 250 -5.51 19.28 1.10
CA ALA A 250 -5.01 18.03 0.56
C ALA A 250 -3.60 17.76 1.07
N GLY A 251 -3.33 16.52 1.46
CA GLY A 251 -2.00 16.07 1.87
C GLY A 251 -1.72 14.64 1.42
N ALA A 252 -0.49 14.42 0.96
CA ALA A 252 0.05 13.09 0.71
C ALA A 252 1.33 12.92 1.53
N SER A 253 1.42 11.84 2.30
CA SER A 253 2.61 11.48 3.07
C SER A 253 3.09 10.12 2.62
N ASN A 254 4.36 10.05 2.23
CA ASN A 254 4.99 8.84 1.71
C ASN A 254 6.22 8.55 2.55
N VAL A 255 6.25 7.37 3.17
CA VAL A 255 7.35 6.93 4.03
C VAL A 255 7.87 5.59 3.54
N ILE A 256 9.17 5.52 3.27
CA ILE A 256 9.85 4.29 2.90
C ILE A 256 10.92 4.00 3.96
N LEU A 257 10.79 2.83 4.59
CA LEU A 257 11.67 2.33 5.64
C LEU A 257 12.20 0.95 5.23
N GLY A 258 13.36 0.57 5.78
CA GLY A 258 13.82 -0.81 5.73
C GLY A 258 15.31 -0.99 5.96
N SER A 259 15.71 -2.26 6.01
CA SER A 259 17.10 -2.72 6.07
C SER A 259 17.39 -3.73 4.97
N VAL A 260 18.65 -3.79 4.55
CA VAL A 260 19.17 -4.74 3.57
C VAL A 260 20.51 -5.24 4.10
N ASP A 261 20.61 -6.54 4.34
CA ASP A 261 21.80 -7.19 4.88
C ASP A 261 22.16 -8.40 4.02
N ALA A 262 23.44 -8.51 3.61
CA ALA A 262 24.00 -9.60 2.82
C ALA A 262 25.34 -10.06 3.43
#